data_AF-A0A2W2MRH6-F1
#
_entry.id   AF-A0A2W2MRH6-F1
#
_cell.length_a   1.000
_cell.length_b   1.000
_cell.length_c   1.000
_cell.angle_alpha   90.00
_cell.angle_beta   90.00
_cell.angle_gamma   90.00
#
_symmetry.space_group_name_H-M   'P 1'
#
loop_
_entity.id
_entity.type
_entity.pdbx_description
1 polymer ?
#
loop_
_entity_poly.entity_id
_entity_poly.type
_entity_poly.pdbx_seq_one_letter_code
_entity_poly.pdbx_strand_id
1 'polypeptide(L)'
;MSVRWDTWRNLRLAYTPLDEPVVFGGTVVRYAYDPRIMTRELAAFDARVDRVEELVLIALRELGYLDEKGRALLPKEALVRNTIERAQSERPARKKIHGAIERLLSRGILTWEQGSINRAAVLHYPARPGETPVPLLCYAPTLRVADREDLRNDDAGAGYGTSAHRVAGHLMRIGHLGKEASAEARAAYCEDHKRAGLAGPHELPRGFTYVREHERGI
;
A
#
# COMPACT_ATOMS: atom_id res chain seq x y z
N MET A 1 -22.49 -34.38 -14.36
CA MET A 1 -22.03 -33.03 -14.76
C MET A 1 -20.73 -32.74 -14.01
N SER A 2 -19.59 -32.91 -14.67
CA SER A 2 -18.27 -32.65 -14.08
C SER A 2 -17.73 -31.35 -14.67
N VAL A 3 -17.43 -30.39 -13.81
CA VAL A 3 -16.68 -29.20 -14.18
C VAL A 3 -15.21 -29.61 -14.28
N ARG A 4 -14.68 -29.57 -15.49
CA ARG A 4 -13.32 -29.95 -15.85
C ARG A 4 -12.48 -28.66 -15.90
N TRP A 5 -11.59 -28.49 -14.92
CA TRP A 5 -10.62 -27.40 -14.87
C TRP A 5 -9.40 -27.79 -15.72
N ASP A 6 -9.41 -27.46 -17.01
CA ASP A 6 -8.28 -27.77 -17.89
C ASP A 6 -7.20 -26.65 -17.87
N THR A 7 -6.04 -27.03 -17.32
CA THR A 7 -4.67 -26.65 -17.74
C THR A 7 -4.19 -25.20 -17.61
N TRP A 8 -3.72 -24.82 -16.42
CA TRP A 8 -2.55 -23.94 -16.30
C TRP A 8 -1.29 -24.81 -16.33
N ARG A 9 -0.93 -25.33 -17.51
CA ARG A 9 0.10 -26.38 -17.58
C ARG A 9 1.54 -25.89 -17.49
N ASN A 10 1.83 -24.58 -17.55
CA ASN A 10 3.17 -24.04 -17.30
C ASN A 10 3.11 -22.55 -16.92
N LEU A 11 3.04 -22.23 -15.63
CA LEU A 11 3.38 -20.89 -15.15
C LEU A 11 4.91 -20.82 -15.04
N ARG A 12 5.57 -20.15 -15.98
CA ARG A 12 7.01 -19.82 -15.85
C ARG A 12 7.14 -18.52 -15.08
N LEU A 13 7.45 -18.62 -13.81
CA LEU A 13 7.91 -17.50 -13.00
C LEU A 13 9.39 -17.29 -13.29
N ALA A 14 9.72 -16.17 -13.92
CA ALA A 14 11.09 -15.71 -14.06
C ALA A 14 11.35 -14.64 -13.01
N TYR A 15 12.36 -14.85 -12.16
CA TYR A 15 12.84 -13.89 -11.17
C TYR A 15 14.25 -13.46 -11.57
N THR A 16 14.55 -12.17 -11.39
CA THR A 16 15.91 -11.66 -11.58
C THR A 16 16.57 -11.61 -10.21
N PRO A 17 17.55 -12.47 -9.89
CA PRO A 17 18.29 -12.37 -8.64
C PRO A 17 19.06 -11.05 -8.61
N LEU A 18 19.22 -10.48 -7.41
CA LEU A 18 20.13 -9.37 -7.18
C LEU A 18 21.56 -9.90 -7.03
N ASP A 19 22.55 -9.12 -7.47
CA ASP A 19 23.97 -9.46 -7.29
C ASP A 19 24.33 -9.55 -5.79
N GLU A 20 23.72 -8.67 -4.98
CA GLU A 20 23.82 -8.69 -3.53
C GLU A 20 22.41 -8.57 -2.91
N PRO A 21 22.07 -9.35 -1.87
CA PRO A 21 20.82 -9.15 -1.14
C PRO A 21 20.78 -7.75 -0.51
N VAL A 22 19.59 -7.16 -0.50
CA VAL A 22 19.37 -5.82 0.06
C VAL A 22 18.36 -5.90 1.21
N VAL A 23 18.48 -5.00 2.18
CA VAL A 23 17.44 -4.73 3.17
C VAL A 23 16.59 -3.58 2.66
N PHE A 24 15.30 -3.86 2.50
CA PHE A 24 14.29 -2.88 2.14
C PHE A 24 13.30 -2.73 3.29
N GLY A 25 13.33 -1.57 3.96
CA GLY A 25 12.43 -1.30 5.08
C GLY A 25 12.38 -2.42 6.11
N GLY A 26 13.56 -2.94 6.51
CA GLY A 26 13.71 -4.01 7.50
C GLY A 26 13.67 -5.45 6.95
N THR A 27 13.28 -5.65 5.69
CA THR A 27 13.12 -6.99 5.10
C THR A 27 14.27 -7.31 4.15
N VAL A 28 14.85 -8.50 4.24
CA VAL A 28 15.88 -8.96 3.31
C VAL A 28 15.25 -9.37 1.98
N VAL A 29 15.83 -8.90 0.88
CA VAL A 29 15.33 -9.08 -0.48
C VAL A 29 16.46 -9.58 -1.36
N ARG A 30 16.23 -10.72 -2.02
CA ARG A 30 17.22 -11.40 -2.88
C ARG A 30 16.93 -11.30 -4.37
N TYR A 31 15.77 -10.79 -4.74
CA TYR A 31 15.31 -10.70 -6.12
C TYR A 31 14.87 -9.27 -6.42
N ALA A 32 15.03 -8.86 -7.67
CA ALA A 32 14.57 -7.57 -8.13
C ALA A 32 13.03 -7.53 -8.14
N TYR A 33 12.48 -6.64 -7.32
CA TYR A 33 11.06 -6.32 -7.28
C TYR A 33 10.87 -4.83 -7.58
N ASP A 34 9.69 -4.47 -8.08
CA ASP A 34 9.29 -3.07 -8.19
C ASP A 34 9.22 -2.46 -6.78
N PRO A 35 9.93 -1.36 -6.48
CA PRO A 35 9.92 -0.72 -5.16
C PRO A 35 8.52 -0.37 -4.65
N ARG A 36 7.56 -0.13 -5.55
CA ARG A 36 6.16 0.15 -5.20
C ARG A 36 5.47 -1.08 -4.63
N ILE A 37 5.72 -2.25 -5.21
CA ILE A 37 5.21 -3.54 -4.70
C ILE A 37 5.85 -3.81 -3.34
N MET A 38 7.16 -3.61 -3.23
CA MET A 38 7.89 -3.82 -1.98
C MET A 38 7.37 -2.93 -0.86
N THR A 39 7.11 -1.64 -1.12
CA THR A 39 6.51 -0.74 -0.14
C THR A 39 5.12 -1.19 0.29
N ARG A 40 4.32 -1.83 -0.56
CA ARG A 40 3.01 -2.35 -0.14
C ARG A 40 3.11 -3.65 0.64
N GLU A 41 3.90 -4.60 0.14
CA GLU A 41 3.81 -5.99 0.59
C GLU A 41 4.90 -6.39 1.59
N LEU A 42 6.08 -5.77 1.53
CA LEU A 42 7.26 -6.31 2.21
C LEU A 42 7.67 -5.60 3.48
N ALA A 43 7.27 -4.35 3.75
CA ALA A 43 7.93 -3.65 4.84
C ALA A 43 7.57 -4.26 6.20
N ALA A 44 8.59 -4.84 6.82
CA ALA A 44 8.60 -5.34 8.17
C ALA A 44 8.98 -4.19 9.10
N PHE A 45 8.18 -3.97 10.14
CA PHE A 45 8.46 -2.91 11.08
C PHE A 45 9.41 -3.42 12.17
N ASP A 46 10.44 -2.64 12.46
CA ASP A 46 11.35 -2.89 13.58
C ASP A 46 10.58 -2.83 14.92
N ALA A 47 11.09 -3.50 15.95
CA ALA A 47 10.55 -3.55 17.31
C ALA A 47 10.47 -2.18 18.03
N ARG A 48 10.78 -1.08 17.32
CA ARG A 48 10.84 0.30 17.83
C ARG A 48 9.60 1.13 17.50
N VAL A 49 8.60 0.60 16.80
CA VAL A 49 7.32 1.31 16.59
C VAL A 49 6.25 0.78 17.54
N ASP A 50 5.45 1.70 18.09
CA ASP A 50 4.26 1.29 18.82
C ASP A 50 3.11 0.91 17.88
N ARG A 51 2.07 0.28 18.42
CA ARG A 51 0.90 -0.17 17.65
C ARG A 51 0.20 0.94 16.85
N VAL A 52 0.17 2.18 17.36
CA VAL A 52 -0.48 3.30 16.65
C VAL A 52 0.41 3.79 15.52
N GLU A 53 1.72 3.85 15.74
CA GLU A 53 2.70 4.17 14.70
C GLU A 53 2.70 3.13 13.58
N GLU A 54 2.61 1.85 13.93
CA GLU A 54 2.46 0.76 12.97
C GLU A 54 1.20 0.93 12.11
N LEU A 55 0.04 1.18 12.74
CA LEU A 55 -1.21 1.44 12.01
C LEU A 55 -1.11 2.65 11.06
N VAL A 56 -0.42 3.72 11.47
CA VAL A 56 -0.16 4.89 10.63
C VAL A 56 0.69 4.50 9.42
N LEU A 57 1.78 3.77 9.62
CA LEU A 57 2.66 3.36 8.54
C LEU A 57 1.97 2.38 7.57
N ILE A 58 1.17 1.43 8.07
CA ILE A 58 0.36 0.53 7.24
C ILE A 58 -0.62 1.34 6.38
N ALA A 59 -1.41 2.23 7.00
CA ALA A 59 -2.38 3.04 6.27
C ALA A 59 -1.71 3.92 5.20
N LEU A 60 -0.56 4.52 5.51
CA LEU A 60 0.21 5.32 4.57
C LEU A 60 0.76 4.50 3.40
N ARG A 61 1.30 3.30 3.66
CA ARG A 61 1.92 2.46 2.62
C ARG A 61 0.90 1.82 1.68
N GLU A 62 -0.23 1.38 2.22
CA GLU A 62 -1.28 0.74 1.43
C GLU A 62 -2.06 1.75 0.57
N LEU A 63 -2.36 2.92 1.12
CA LEU A 63 -3.20 3.94 0.48
C LEU A 63 -2.42 5.14 -0.05
N GLY A 64 -1.15 5.28 0.28
CA GLY A 64 -0.37 6.38 -0.25
C GLY A 64 -0.29 6.34 -1.76
N TYR A 65 -0.20 7.51 -2.37
CA TYR A 65 0.38 7.63 -3.70
C TYR A 65 1.80 7.05 -3.65
N LEU A 66 2.09 6.09 -4.52
CA LEU A 66 3.44 5.52 -4.66
C LEU A 66 4.13 6.16 -5.84
N ASP A 67 5.23 6.85 -5.58
CA ASP A 67 6.09 7.35 -6.63
C ASP A 67 6.98 6.24 -7.20
N GLU A 68 7.74 6.55 -8.24
CA GLU A 68 8.62 5.61 -8.94
C GLU A 68 9.76 5.07 -8.05
N LYS A 69 10.06 5.75 -6.94
CA LYS A 69 11.06 5.32 -5.95
C LYS A 69 10.44 4.46 -4.85
N GLY A 70 9.14 4.18 -4.92
CA GLY A 70 8.41 3.44 -3.89
C GLY A 70 8.13 4.25 -2.63
N ARG A 71 8.26 5.58 -2.67
CA ARG A 71 7.84 6.43 -1.54
C ARG A 71 6.33 6.52 -1.48
N ALA A 72 5.77 6.40 -0.29
CA ALA A 72 4.34 6.49 -0.06
C ALA A 72 3.96 7.86 0.47
N LEU A 73 3.06 8.56 -0.21
CA LEU A 73 2.63 9.92 0.12
C LEU A 73 1.12 9.99 0.35
N LEU A 74 0.70 10.62 1.44
CA LEU A 74 -0.72 10.84 1.74
C LEU A 74 -0.94 12.15 2.52
N PRO A 75 -2.02 12.91 2.24
CA PRO A 75 -2.36 14.09 3.03
C PRO A 75 -2.57 13.74 4.51
N LYS A 76 -2.11 14.59 5.44
CA LYS A 76 -2.20 14.36 6.89
C LYS A 76 -3.62 13.94 7.33
N GLU A 77 -4.62 14.68 6.89
CA GLU A 77 -6.00 14.42 7.29
C GLU A 77 -6.58 13.12 6.71
N ALA A 78 -6.16 12.76 5.48
CA ALA A 78 -6.50 11.47 4.91
C ALA A 78 -5.82 10.33 5.68
N LEU A 79 -4.55 10.49 6.07
CA LEU A 79 -3.84 9.49 6.86
C LEU A 79 -4.50 9.25 8.21
N VAL A 80 -4.84 10.31 8.93
CA VAL A 80 -5.52 10.22 10.22
C VAL A 80 -6.87 9.51 10.09
N ARG A 81 -7.70 9.89 9.12
CA ARG A 81 -9.00 9.25 8.86
C ARG A 81 -8.83 7.76 8.55
N ASN A 82 -7.98 7.42 7.58
CA ASN A 82 -7.78 6.04 7.14
C ASN A 82 -7.19 5.15 8.24
N THR A 83 -6.35 5.71 9.12
CA THR A 83 -5.81 5.00 10.30
C THR A 83 -6.94 4.61 11.26
N ILE A 84 -7.89 5.52 11.51
CA ILE A 84 -9.06 5.25 12.38
C ILE A 84 -9.96 4.18 11.75
N GLU A 85 -10.24 4.29 10.45
CA GLU A 85 -11.14 3.37 9.74
C GLU A 85 -10.59 1.94 9.65
N ARG A 86 -9.26 1.78 9.59
CA ARG A 86 -8.59 0.47 9.55
C ARG A 86 -8.47 -0.21 10.91
N ALA A 87 -8.48 0.53 12.00
CA ALA A 87 -8.38 -0.05 13.34
C ALA A 87 -9.64 -0.87 13.66
N GLN A 88 -9.55 -2.19 13.48
CA GLN A 88 -10.69 -3.13 13.54
C GLN A 88 -11.38 -3.16 14.91
N SER A 89 -10.62 -3.37 15.99
CA SER A 89 -11.19 -3.66 17.31
C SER A 89 -11.03 -2.52 18.31
N GLU A 90 -9.99 -1.70 18.17
CA GLU A 90 -9.69 -0.59 19.09
C GLU A 90 -9.24 0.63 18.29
N ARG A 91 -10.19 1.54 18.01
CA ARG A 91 -9.90 2.77 17.26
C ARG A 91 -9.08 3.73 18.13
N PRO A 92 -7.82 4.02 17.79
CA PRO A 92 -7.05 4.98 18.56
C PRO A 92 -7.68 6.37 18.46
N ALA A 93 -7.75 7.08 19.59
CA ALA A 93 -8.21 8.46 19.59
C ALA A 93 -7.36 9.32 18.63
N ARG A 94 -7.99 10.27 17.93
CA ARG A 94 -7.32 11.14 16.95
C ARG A 94 -6.05 11.81 17.50
N LYS A 95 -6.06 12.20 18.77
CA LYS A 95 -4.89 12.78 19.47
C LYS A 95 -3.71 11.81 19.57
N LYS A 96 -3.96 10.51 19.79
CA LYS A 96 -2.90 9.48 19.81
C LYS A 96 -2.28 9.31 18.42
N ILE A 97 -3.10 9.33 17.37
CA ILE A 97 -2.63 9.24 15.98
C ILE A 97 -1.77 10.46 15.63
N HIS A 98 -2.22 11.67 15.94
CA HIS A 98 -1.41 12.87 15.75
C HIS A 98 -0.09 12.77 16.51
N GLY A 99 -0.10 12.33 17.78
CA GLY A 99 1.13 12.10 18.54
C GLY A 99 2.06 11.06 17.91
N ALA A 100 1.53 9.99 17.33
CA ALA A 100 2.31 8.98 16.62
C ALA A 100 2.95 9.56 15.34
N ILE A 101 2.20 10.35 14.57
CA ILE A 101 2.73 11.07 13.40
C ILE A 101 3.88 11.98 13.80
N GLU A 102 3.73 12.78 14.86
CA GLU A 102 4.79 13.68 15.34
C GLU A 102 6.03 12.90 15.80
N ARG A 103 5.87 11.76 16.49
CA ARG A 103 7.00 10.89 16.86
C ARG A 103 7.71 10.30 15.64
N LEU A 104 6.96 9.84 14.64
CA LEU A 104 7.53 9.33 13.38
C LEU A 104 8.28 10.42 12.60
N LEU A 105 7.75 11.65 12.57
CA LEU A 105 8.42 12.82 12.01
C LEU A 105 9.70 13.15 12.79
N SER A 106 9.66 13.15 14.12
CA SER A 106 10.82 13.45 14.97
C SER A 106 11.97 12.46 14.80
N ARG A 107 11.66 11.20 14.46
CA ARG A 107 12.65 10.16 14.18
C ARG A 107 13.08 10.12 12.70
N GLY A 108 12.55 11.00 11.86
CA GLY A 108 12.84 11.04 10.42
C GLY A 108 12.28 9.86 9.63
N ILE A 109 11.40 9.05 10.22
CA ILE A 109 10.72 7.93 9.53
C ILE A 109 9.68 8.48 8.55
N LEU A 110 9.02 9.57 8.95
CA LEU A 110 8.18 10.37 8.06
C LEU A 110 8.86 11.71 7.77
N THR A 111 8.57 12.25 6.59
CA THR A 111 8.94 13.61 6.21
C THR A 111 7.73 14.36 5.64
N TRP A 112 7.85 15.69 5.57
CA TRP A 112 6.88 16.52 4.86
C TRP A 112 7.27 16.68 3.39
N GLU A 113 6.28 16.58 2.53
CA GLU A 113 6.38 16.81 1.09
C GLU A 113 5.24 17.72 0.63
N GLN A 114 5.42 18.39 -0.50
CA GLN A 114 4.41 19.30 -1.06
C GLN A 114 3.74 18.67 -2.28
N GLY A 115 2.45 18.35 -2.15
CA GLY A 115 1.60 17.93 -3.25
C GLY A 115 0.59 19.00 -3.66
N SER A 116 -0.28 18.65 -4.59
CA SER A 116 -1.44 19.46 -4.96
C SER A 116 -2.68 18.60 -5.20
N ILE A 117 -3.85 19.21 -5.05
CA ILE A 117 -5.14 18.60 -5.36
C ILE A 117 -5.81 19.42 -6.45
N ASN A 118 -6.24 18.74 -7.52
CA ASN A 118 -6.95 19.37 -8.61
C ASN A 118 -8.45 19.56 -8.28
N ARG A 119 -9.20 20.19 -9.19
CA ARG A 119 -10.65 20.43 -9.02
C ARG A 119 -11.49 19.14 -8.90
N ALA A 120 -10.96 18.01 -9.35
CA ALA A 120 -11.60 16.69 -9.25
C ALA A 120 -11.25 15.93 -7.96
N ALA A 121 -10.60 16.60 -6.99
CA ALA A 121 -10.11 16.03 -5.74
C ALA A 121 -9.01 14.95 -5.92
N VAL A 122 -8.38 14.90 -7.09
CA VAL A 122 -7.26 13.99 -7.36
C VAL A 122 -5.99 14.59 -6.78
N LEU A 123 -5.27 13.79 -6.00
CA LEU A 123 -3.94 14.11 -5.51
C LEU A 123 -2.88 13.96 -6.61
N HIS A 124 -2.01 14.95 -6.73
CA HIS A 124 -0.81 14.94 -7.55
C HIS A 124 0.44 15.23 -6.71
N TYR A 125 1.52 14.52 -7.04
CA TYR A 125 2.86 14.79 -6.53
C TYR A 125 3.88 14.60 -7.66
N PRO A 126 4.85 15.53 -7.83
CA PRO A 126 4.98 16.81 -7.13
C PRO A 126 3.79 17.77 -7.35
N ALA A 127 3.69 18.81 -6.53
CA ALA A 127 2.66 19.84 -6.68
C ALA A 127 2.69 20.48 -8.08
N ARG A 128 1.51 20.66 -8.69
CA ARG A 128 1.36 21.23 -10.03
C ARG A 128 0.87 22.68 -9.98
N PRO A 129 1.32 23.55 -10.91
CA PRO A 129 0.81 24.92 -11.02
C PRO A 129 -0.71 24.96 -11.24
N GLY A 130 -1.39 25.89 -10.58
CA GLY A 130 -2.83 26.11 -10.73
C GLY A 130 -3.74 25.13 -9.96
N GLU A 131 -3.16 24.16 -9.25
CA GLU A 131 -3.86 23.26 -8.33
C GLU A 131 -3.71 23.73 -6.87
N THR A 132 -4.57 23.22 -5.98
CA THR A 132 -4.54 23.62 -4.56
C THR A 132 -3.39 22.90 -3.85
N PRO A 133 -2.38 23.60 -3.29
CA PRO A 133 -1.27 22.96 -2.59
C PRO A 133 -1.77 22.25 -1.33
N VAL A 134 -1.26 21.04 -1.07
CA VAL A 134 -1.57 20.26 0.14
C VAL A 134 -0.30 19.65 0.74
N PRO A 135 -0.10 19.73 2.07
CA PRO A 135 1.02 19.06 2.73
C PRO A 135 0.78 17.55 2.78
N LEU A 136 1.80 16.79 2.39
CA LEU A 136 1.81 15.34 2.37
C LEU A 136 2.78 14.81 3.42
N LEU A 137 2.36 13.75 4.12
CA LEU A 137 3.27 12.91 4.87
C LEU A 137 3.87 11.90 3.91
N CYS A 138 5.18 11.76 3.95
CA CYS A 138 5.96 10.90 3.07
C CYS A 138 6.68 9.85 3.90
N TYR A 139 6.50 8.58 3.54
CA TYR A 139 7.33 7.48 3.98
C TYR A 139 8.27 7.08 2.84
N ALA A 140 9.57 7.10 3.11
CA ALA A 140 10.58 6.62 2.18
C ALA A 140 11.21 5.34 2.73
N PRO A 141 11.11 4.20 2.03
CA PRO A 141 11.75 2.97 2.49
C PRO A 141 13.26 3.14 2.50
N THR A 142 13.91 2.70 3.59
CA THR A 142 15.36 2.61 3.64
C THR A 142 15.81 1.42 2.80
N LEU A 143 16.74 1.65 1.88
CA LEU A 143 17.37 0.63 1.05
C LEU A 143 18.88 0.61 1.35
N ARG A 144 19.40 -0.56 1.76
CA ARG A 144 20.83 -0.79 1.97
C ARG A 144 21.21 -2.21 1.59
N VAL A 145 22.49 -2.47 1.32
CA VAL A 145 23.00 -3.85 1.18
C VAL A 145 22.81 -4.58 2.51
N ALA A 146 22.38 -5.85 2.44
CA ALA A 146 22.23 -6.69 3.61
C ALA A 146 23.60 -7.07 4.18
N ASP A 147 23.76 -6.94 5.49
CA ASP A 147 24.95 -7.41 6.18
C ASP A 147 24.79 -8.86 6.66
N ARG A 148 25.83 -9.38 7.29
CA ARG A 148 25.85 -10.76 7.76
C ARG A 148 24.85 -11.03 8.89
N GLU A 149 24.48 -10.03 9.68
CA GLU A 149 23.48 -10.19 10.74
C GLU A 149 22.07 -10.25 10.15
N ASP A 150 21.78 -9.41 9.15
CA ASP A 150 20.50 -9.45 8.43
C ASP A 150 20.23 -10.82 7.81
N LEU A 151 21.24 -11.37 7.13
CA LEU A 151 21.14 -12.67 6.46
C LEU A 151 20.94 -13.83 7.44
N ARG A 152 21.38 -13.69 8.69
CA ARG A 152 21.18 -14.70 9.75
C ARG A 152 19.80 -14.62 10.36
N ASN A 153 19.26 -13.40 10.52
CA ASN A 153 17.95 -13.19 11.13
C ASN A 153 16.79 -13.52 10.17
N ASP A 154 17.05 -13.56 8.87
CA ASP A 154 16.07 -13.87 7.82
C ASP A 154 15.63 -15.35 7.80
N ASP A 155 16.43 -16.28 8.34
CA ASP A 155 16.09 -17.71 8.42
C ASP A 155 15.00 -18.02 9.47
N ALA A 156 14.64 -17.06 10.32
CA ALA A 156 13.50 -17.17 11.24
C ALA A 156 12.21 -16.81 10.48
N GLY A 157 11.76 -17.75 9.63
CA GLY A 157 10.66 -17.55 8.69
C GLY A 157 9.47 -16.79 9.27
N ALA A 158 9.10 -15.70 8.59
CA ALA A 158 7.82 -15.04 8.78
C ALA A 158 6.69 -16.03 8.45
N GLY A 159 6.20 -16.72 9.47
CA GLY A 159 5.02 -17.56 9.36
C GLY A 159 3.83 -16.69 8.97
N TYR A 160 3.33 -16.86 7.75
CA TYR A 160 2.03 -16.35 7.34
C TYR A 160 0.95 -17.08 8.15
N GLY A 161 0.62 -16.53 9.32
CA GLY A 161 -0.46 -17.02 10.17
C GLY A 161 -1.80 -16.79 9.49
N THR A 162 -2.53 -17.86 9.19
CA THR A 162 -3.88 -17.84 8.61
C THR A 162 -4.94 -17.49 9.66
N SER A 163 -5.13 -16.20 9.99
CA SER A 163 -6.30 -15.71 10.75
C SER A 163 -7.23 -14.88 9.87
N ALA A 164 -8.54 -15.11 9.82
CA ALA A 164 -9.55 -14.35 9.04
C ALA A 164 -9.04 -13.05 8.36
N HIS A 165 -8.79 -13.10 7.05
CA HIS A 165 -8.13 -12.00 6.33
C HIS A 165 -9.17 -11.05 5.75
N ARG A 166 -9.07 -9.76 6.07
CA ARG A 166 -9.75 -8.69 5.32
C ARG A 166 -9.03 -8.54 3.99
N VAL A 167 -9.71 -8.90 2.90
CA VAL A 167 -9.18 -8.78 1.54
C VAL A 167 -9.44 -7.35 1.08
N ALA A 168 -8.38 -6.54 0.98
CA ALA A 168 -8.48 -5.18 0.45
C ALA A 168 -9.17 -5.15 -0.91
N GLY A 169 -9.91 -4.08 -1.18
CA GLY A 169 -10.54 -3.87 -2.48
C GLY A 169 -9.48 -3.88 -3.58
N HIS A 170 -9.71 -4.65 -4.65
CA HIS A 170 -8.70 -4.87 -5.68
C HIS A 170 -9.30 -4.88 -7.08
N LEU A 171 -8.43 -4.63 -8.07
CA LEU A 171 -8.77 -4.68 -9.47
C LEU A 171 -8.56 -6.10 -10.01
N MET A 172 -9.57 -6.63 -10.69
CA MET A 172 -9.49 -7.91 -11.39
C MET A 172 -9.56 -7.66 -12.90
N ARG A 173 -8.60 -8.19 -13.65
CA ARG A 173 -8.54 -8.03 -15.11
C ARG A 173 -9.62 -8.90 -15.77
N ILE A 174 -10.53 -8.28 -16.52
CA ILE A 174 -11.64 -8.96 -17.21
C ILE A 174 -11.69 -8.73 -18.72
N GLY A 175 -10.88 -7.78 -19.24
CA GLY A 175 -10.90 -7.44 -20.66
C GLY A 175 -10.57 -8.61 -21.59
N HIS A 176 -9.79 -9.58 -21.13
CA HIS A 176 -9.49 -10.81 -21.87
C HIS A 176 -10.71 -11.73 -22.06
N LEU A 177 -11.78 -11.51 -21.29
CA LEU A 177 -13.05 -12.22 -21.39
C LEU A 177 -14.06 -11.51 -22.32
N GLY A 178 -13.67 -10.41 -22.97
CA GLY A 178 -14.59 -9.55 -23.72
C GLY A 178 -15.66 -8.87 -22.85
N LYS A 179 -15.45 -8.84 -21.53
CA LYS A 179 -16.38 -8.26 -20.56
C LYS A 179 -15.97 -6.85 -20.17
N GLU A 180 -16.96 -6.02 -19.92
CA GLU A 180 -16.78 -4.71 -19.29
C GLU A 180 -17.26 -4.73 -17.83
N ALA A 181 -16.68 -3.85 -17.01
CA ALA A 181 -17.16 -3.66 -15.64
C ALA A 181 -18.56 -3.06 -15.63
N SER A 182 -19.38 -3.52 -14.69
CA SER A 182 -20.71 -2.93 -14.45
C SER A 182 -20.61 -1.48 -13.99
N ALA A 183 -21.69 -0.71 -14.19
CA ALA A 183 -21.78 0.66 -13.67
C ALA A 183 -21.58 0.70 -12.15
N GLU A 184 -22.09 -0.30 -11.43
CA GLU A 184 -21.92 -0.46 -9.98
C GLU A 184 -20.46 -0.66 -9.58
N ALA A 185 -19.71 -1.51 -10.29
CA ALA A 185 -18.28 -1.72 -10.01
C ALA A 185 -17.45 -0.45 -10.29
N ARG A 186 -17.79 0.30 -11.35
CA ARG A 186 -17.16 1.60 -11.66
C ARG A 186 -17.46 2.64 -10.57
N ALA A 187 -18.71 2.73 -10.12
CA ALA A 187 -19.11 3.65 -9.05
C ALA A 187 -18.45 3.28 -7.71
N ALA A 188 -18.46 2.00 -7.35
CA ALA A 188 -17.79 1.47 -6.16
C ALA A 188 -16.30 1.79 -6.14
N TYR A 189 -15.59 1.62 -7.27
CA TYR A 189 -14.20 2.01 -7.39
C TYR A 189 -14.01 3.50 -7.16
N CYS A 190 -14.82 4.33 -7.84
CA CYS A 190 -14.73 5.79 -7.72
C CYS A 190 -14.96 6.28 -6.28
N GLU A 191 -15.98 5.75 -5.60
CA GLU A 191 -16.27 6.08 -4.21
C GLU A 191 -15.15 5.63 -3.26
N ASP A 192 -14.69 4.39 -3.36
CA ASP A 192 -13.64 3.88 -2.48
C ASP A 192 -12.30 4.60 -2.73
N HIS A 193 -11.95 4.86 -3.98
CA HIS A 193 -10.74 5.59 -4.36
C HIS A 193 -10.78 7.05 -3.90
N LYS A 194 -11.94 7.72 -3.96
CA LYS A 194 -12.16 9.06 -3.41
C LYS A 194 -12.14 9.08 -1.89
N ARG A 195 -12.84 8.14 -1.24
CA ARG A 195 -12.91 8.02 0.23
C ARG A 195 -11.53 7.78 0.82
N ALA A 196 -10.73 6.93 0.19
CA ALA A 196 -9.37 6.67 0.61
C ALA A 196 -8.41 7.86 0.36
N GLY A 197 -8.79 8.81 -0.51
CA GLY A 197 -7.96 9.97 -0.86
C GLY A 197 -6.76 9.60 -1.72
N LEU A 198 -6.90 8.54 -2.52
CA LEU A 198 -5.83 8.00 -3.37
C LEU A 198 -5.55 8.93 -4.55
N ALA A 199 -4.28 9.01 -4.96
CA ALA A 199 -3.86 9.74 -6.16
C ALA A 199 -4.18 9.00 -7.46
N GLY A 200 -4.26 9.75 -8.55
CA GLY A 200 -4.58 9.24 -9.89
C GLY A 200 -6.08 9.27 -10.21
N PRO A 201 -6.46 8.86 -11.44
CA PRO A 201 -7.84 8.92 -11.90
C PRO A 201 -8.77 8.09 -11.00
N HIS A 202 -9.86 8.71 -10.53
CA HIS A 202 -10.93 8.03 -9.79
C HIS A 202 -11.82 7.14 -10.70
N GLU A 203 -11.40 6.92 -11.94
CA GLU A 203 -12.10 6.09 -12.91
C GLU A 203 -11.46 4.71 -12.98
N LEU A 204 -12.32 3.69 -13.04
CA LEU A 204 -11.89 2.31 -13.15
C LEU A 204 -11.14 2.09 -14.48
N PRO A 205 -9.89 1.57 -14.46
CA PRO A 205 -9.14 1.32 -15.69
C PRO A 205 -9.88 0.40 -16.67
N ARG A 206 -9.78 0.68 -17.97
CA ARG A 206 -10.41 -0.15 -19.01
C ARG A 206 -9.91 -1.60 -18.94
N GLY A 207 -10.84 -2.55 -19.08
CA GLY A 207 -10.53 -3.98 -19.04
C GLY A 207 -10.36 -4.55 -17.62
N PHE A 208 -10.67 -3.78 -16.58
CA PHE A 208 -10.70 -4.24 -15.18
C PHE A 208 -12.10 -4.11 -14.59
N THR A 209 -12.41 -4.94 -13.60
CA THR A 209 -13.53 -4.78 -12.67
C THR A 209 -12.99 -4.53 -11.26
N TYR A 210 -13.82 -3.95 -10.40
CA TYR A 210 -13.46 -3.69 -9.01
C TYR A 210 -14.18 -4.69 -8.10
N VAL A 211 -13.40 -5.38 -7.27
CA VAL A 211 -13.90 -6.22 -6.19
C VAL A 211 -13.79 -5.40 -4.93
N ARG A 212 -14.93 -5.11 -4.28
CA ARG A 212 -14.94 -4.42 -3.00
C ARG A 212 -14.21 -5.23 -1.96
N GLU A 213 -13.69 -4.50 -0.99
CA GLU A 213 -13.14 -5.07 0.21
C GLU A 213 -14.16 -6.01 0.88
N HIS A 214 -13.71 -7.20 1.28
CA HIS A 214 -14.54 -8.20 1.93
C HIS A 214 -13.70 -9.05 2.89
N GLU A 215 -14.36 -9.70 3.83
CA GLU A 215 -13.71 -10.65 4.74
C GLU A 215 -13.75 -12.05 4.14
N ARG A 216 -12.63 -12.79 4.25
CA ARG A 216 -12.53 -14.18 3.78
C ARG A 216 -12.22 -15.12 4.95
N GLY A 217 -13.05 -16.16 5.11
CA GLY A 217 -12.82 -17.25 6.07
C GLY A 217 -13.83 -17.35 7.23
N ILE A 218 -15.13 -17.36 6.92
CA ILE A 218 -16.15 -17.91 7.82
C ILE A 218 -16.37 -19.38 7.45
#